data_AF-A0A2V5P5S2-F1
#
_entry.id   AF-A0A2V5P5S2-F1
#
_cell.length_a   1.000
_cell.length_b   1.000
_cell.length_c   1.000
_cell.angle_alpha   90.00
_cell.angle_beta   90.00
_cell.angle_gamma   90.00
#
_symmetry.space_group_name_H-M   'P 1'
#
loop_
_entity.id
_entity.type
_entity.pdbx_description
1 polymer ?
#
loop_
_entity_poly.entity_id
_entity_poly.type
_entity_poly.pdbx_seq_one_letter_code
_entity_poly.pdbx_strand_id
1 'polypeptide(L)'
;MGRVAAGGSFAGEVSAGTCVRLFTGSPLPRGADAVVMQEDTRVETGQADQILVLDSAKPWENVRLRGEDVKRGAMLADTGEVLTAGRISLLGSAGYGALSVGRRPAVGLLATGSELKEAGQTLSPGQIYESNRLSLAILVRRAGAVARVF
;
A
#
# COMPACT_ATOMS: atom_id res chain seq x y z
N MET A 1 22.44 21.21 18.97
CA MET A 1 21.42 21.99 18.21
C MET A 1 19.98 21.52 18.46
N GLY A 2 19.69 20.21 18.56
CA GLY A 2 18.33 19.74 18.89
C GLY A 2 18.08 18.27 18.51
N ARG A 3 16.84 17.80 18.70
CA ARG A 3 16.34 16.50 18.23
C ARG A 3 15.08 16.72 17.38
N VAL A 4 14.97 16.04 16.24
CA VAL A 4 13.74 16.03 15.42
C VAL A 4 13.13 14.64 15.48
N ALA A 5 11.95 14.53 16.10
CA ALA A 5 11.16 13.30 16.08
C ALA A 5 10.57 13.04 14.69
N ALA A 6 10.18 11.79 14.41
CA ALA A 6 9.45 11.45 13.20
C ALA A 6 8.17 12.29 13.09
N GLY A 7 7.96 12.92 11.91
CA GLY A 7 6.86 13.87 11.67
C GLY A 7 7.14 15.31 12.14
N GLY A 8 8.26 15.57 12.82
CA GLY A 8 8.74 16.92 13.14
C GLY A 8 9.61 17.50 12.03
N SER A 9 9.93 18.79 12.14
CA SER A 9 10.94 19.44 11.30
C SER A 9 11.85 20.33 12.15
N PHE A 10 13.12 20.43 11.77
CA PHE A 10 14.04 21.40 12.35
C PHE A 10 13.96 22.70 11.55
N ALA A 11 13.59 23.81 12.19
CA ALA A 11 13.47 25.11 11.54
C ALA A 11 14.82 25.83 11.32
N GLY A 12 15.88 25.39 12.02
CA GLY A 12 17.22 25.97 11.89
C GLY A 12 18.01 25.41 10.70
N GLU A 13 19.27 25.85 10.60
CA GLU A 13 20.21 25.43 9.57
C GLU A 13 21.42 24.75 10.22
N VAL A 14 21.89 23.66 9.62
CA VAL A 14 23.13 22.99 10.01
C VAL A 14 24.29 23.78 9.42
N SER A 15 25.13 24.33 10.29
CA SER A 15 26.36 25.02 9.93
C SER A 15 27.57 24.12 10.12
N ALA A 16 28.73 24.52 9.58
CA ALA A 16 29.99 23.81 9.76
C ALA A 16 30.28 23.52 11.25
N GLY A 17 30.72 22.30 11.54
CA GLY A 17 31.02 21.85 12.92
C GLY A 17 29.78 21.55 13.78
N THR A 18 28.57 21.58 13.21
CA THR A 18 27.32 21.29 13.93
C THR A 18 26.57 20.13 13.29
N CYS A 19 25.69 19.49 14.06
CA CYS A 19 24.78 18.47 13.56
C CYS A 19 23.46 18.51 14.35
N VAL A 20 22.45 17.84 13.80
CA VAL A 20 21.13 17.69 14.41
C VAL A 20 20.80 16.20 14.46
N ARG A 21 20.33 15.72 15.61
CA ARG A 21 19.86 14.35 15.72
C ARG A 21 18.48 14.22 15.08
N LEU A 22 18.36 13.28 14.15
CA LEU A 22 17.12 12.96 13.42
C LEU A 22 16.73 11.50 13.67
N PHE A 23 15.49 11.16 13.37
CA PHE A 23 15.04 9.77 13.25
C PHE A 23 14.62 9.48 11.80
N THR A 24 14.62 8.20 11.42
CA THR A 24 14.15 7.74 10.11
C THR A 24 12.79 8.34 9.75
N GLY A 25 12.68 8.90 8.55
CA GLY A 25 11.47 9.57 8.05
C GLY A 25 11.39 11.06 8.39
N SER A 26 12.33 11.60 9.16
CA SER A 26 12.42 13.05 9.39
C SER A 26 12.92 13.78 8.13
N PRO A 27 12.42 14.98 7.81
CA PRO A 27 12.98 15.82 6.77
C PRO A 27 14.45 16.16 7.06
N LEU A 28 15.27 16.18 6.00
CA LEU A 28 16.66 16.62 6.11
C LEU A 28 16.69 18.13 6.43
N PRO A 29 17.41 18.57 7.48
CA PRO A 29 17.59 19.99 7.80
C PRO A 29 18.26 20.78 6.68
N ARG A 30 18.00 22.08 6.60
CA ARG A 30 18.74 22.98 5.69
C ARG A 30 20.23 22.97 6.07
N GLY A 31 21.10 23.08 5.08
CA GLY A 31 22.56 23.07 5.28
C GLY A 31 23.18 21.67 5.45
N ALA A 32 22.39 20.63 5.67
CA ALA A 32 22.87 19.25 5.68
C ALA A 32 22.76 18.60 4.29
N ASP A 33 23.72 17.74 3.96
CA ASP A 33 23.78 17.00 2.70
C ASP A 33 23.92 15.48 2.90
N ALA A 34 24.04 14.97 4.14
CA ALA A 34 24.14 13.55 4.43
C ALA A 34 23.61 13.21 5.84
N VAL A 35 23.36 11.93 6.10
CA VAL A 35 23.01 11.41 7.43
C VAL A 35 23.97 10.28 7.81
N VAL A 36 24.67 10.46 8.95
CA VAL A 36 25.49 9.40 9.56
C VAL A 36 24.60 8.56 10.47
N MET A 37 24.71 7.23 10.38
CA MET A 37 23.98 6.30 11.25
C MET A 37 24.45 6.46 12.70
N GLN A 38 23.54 6.29 13.67
CA GLN A 38 23.91 6.47 15.10
C GLN A 38 24.99 5.47 15.51
N GLU A 39 24.96 4.29 14.91
CA GLU A 39 25.92 3.20 15.07
C GLU A 39 27.35 3.63 14.70
N ASP A 40 27.51 4.57 13.77
CA ASP A 40 28.79 5.13 13.32
C ASP A 40 29.16 6.43 14.04
N THR A 41 28.52 6.69 15.20
CA THR A 41 28.80 7.84 16.04
C THR A 41 29.02 7.45 17.49
N ARG A 42 29.73 8.29 18.23
CA ARG A 42 29.93 8.14 19.67
C ARG A 42 29.72 9.47 20.37
N VAL A 43 28.93 9.50 21.44
CA VAL A 43 28.87 10.68 22.33
C VAL A 43 30.21 10.79 23.05
N GLU A 44 30.82 11.97 23.03
CA GLU A 44 32.13 12.14 23.63
C GLU A 44 32.05 12.15 25.18
N THR A 45 33.04 11.53 25.83
CA THR A 45 32.98 11.32 27.28
C THR A 45 33.16 12.67 27.99
N GLY A 46 32.19 13.06 28.82
CA GLY A 46 32.20 14.36 29.50
C GLY A 46 31.70 15.53 28.64
N GLN A 47 31.28 15.29 27.39
CA GLN A 47 30.69 16.30 26.51
C GLN A 47 29.41 15.78 25.84
N ALA A 48 28.31 15.78 26.60
CA ALA A 48 27.03 15.21 26.16
C ALA A 48 26.44 15.83 24.89
N ASP A 49 26.86 17.05 24.53
CA ASP A 49 26.41 17.78 23.34
C ASP A 49 27.34 17.64 22.14
N GLN A 50 28.39 16.82 22.25
CA GLN A 50 29.34 16.55 21.18
C GLN A 50 29.29 15.09 20.75
N ILE A 51 29.42 14.87 19.44
CA ILE A 51 29.37 13.56 18.82
C ILE A 51 30.60 13.41 17.94
N LEU A 52 31.33 12.32 18.16
CA LEU A 52 32.41 11.88 17.29
C LEU A 52 31.81 11.06 16.16
N VAL A 53 32.13 11.45 14.92
CA VAL A 53 31.80 10.67 13.72
C VAL A 53 32.93 9.66 13.51
N LEU A 54 32.59 8.37 13.61
CA LEU A 54 33.56 7.27 13.52
C LEU A 54 33.81 6.86 12.07
N ASP A 55 32.76 6.96 11.25
CA ASP A 55 32.83 6.79 9.79
C ASP A 55 32.10 7.94 9.09
N SER A 56 32.74 8.52 8.08
CA SER A 56 32.22 9.69 7.38
C SER A 56 31.20 9.30 6.32
N ALA A 57 30.04 9.95 6.30
CA ALA A 57 29.07 9.77 5.23
C ALA A 57 29.52 10.48 3.94
N LYS A 58 29.20 9.88 2.80
CA LYS A 58 29.31 10.51 1.48
C LYS A 58 28.16 11.51 1.28
N PRO A 59 28.31 12.49 0.37
CA PRO A 59 27.21 13.36 -0.01
C PRO A 59 25.97 12.55 -0.40
N TRP A 60 24.83 12.91 0.19
CA TRP A 60 23.49 12.32 0.04
C TRP A 60 23.34 10.88 0.55
N GLU A 61 24.31 10.37 1.30
CA GLU A 61 24.20 9.07 1.93
C GLU A 61 23.11 9.06 3.01
N ASN A 62 22.33 7.97 3.05
CA ASN A 62 21.15 7.80 3.90
C ASN A 62 20.07 8.88 3.74
N VAL A 63 20.09 9.64 2.63
CA VAL A 63 19.05 10.62 2.30
C VAL A 63 18.10 10.04 1.25
N ARG A 64 16.81 10.03 1.56
CA ARG A 64 15.75 9.73 0.62
C ARG A 64 15.30 11.00 -0.10
N LEU A 65 15.47 11.04 -1.43
CA LEU A 65 15.15 12.22 -2.23
C LEU A 65 13.65 12.32 -2.50
N ARG A 66 13.17 13.56 -2.60
CA ARG A 66 11.76 13.82 -2.92
C ARG A 66 11.40 13.20 -4.27
N GLY A 67 10.47 12.25 -4.24
CA GLY A 67 9.96 11.57 -5.43
C GLY A 67 10.89 10.50 -6.01
N GLU A 68 11.82 9.97 -5.20
CA GLU A 68 12.68 8.85 -5.60
C GLU A 68 11.88 7.57 -5.89
N ASP A 69 10.82 7.30 -5.11
CA ASP A 69 9.94 6.14 -5.34
C ASP A 69 8.94 6.41 -6.48
N VAL A 70 8.26 7.56 -6.39
CA VAL A 70 7.23 7.97 -7.36
C VAL A 70 7.33 9.47 -7.59
N LYS A 71 7.47 9.85 -8.86
CA LYS A 71 7.46 11.24 -9.28
C LYS A 71 6.05 11.77 -9.41
N ARG A 72 5.88 13.07 -9.14
CA ARG A 72 4.63 13.78 -9.44
C ARG A 72 4.26 13.60 -10.91
N GLY A 73 3.01 13.25 -11.17
CA GLY A 73 2.49 13.02 -12.53
C GLY A 73 2.72 11.60 -13.06
N ALA A 74 3.41 10.72 -12.32
CA ALA A 74 3.49 9.32 -12.70
C ALA A 74 2.11 8.65 -12.63
N MET A 75 1.83 7.78 -13.60
CA MET A 75 0.62 6.95 -13.61
C MET A 75 0.74 5.86 -12.54
N LEU A 76 -0.19 5.84 -11.59
CA LEU A 76 -0.17 4.90 -10.46
C LEU A 76 -0.98 3.62 -10.71
N ALA A 77 -1.97 3.68 -11.59
CA ALA A 77 -2.82 2.57 -11.99
C ALA A 77 -3.36 2.83 -13.40
N ASP A 78 -3.57 1.78 -14.18
CA ASP A 78 -4.20 1.90 -15.50
C ASP A 78 -5.72 1.64 -15.44
N THR A 79 -6.44 2.14 -16.44
CA THR A 79 -7.87 1.88 -16.57
C THR A 79 -8.10 0.40 -16.85
N GLY A 80 -8.97 -0.23 -16.05
CA GLY A 80 -9.27 -1.67 -16.16
C GLY A 80 -8.26 -2.57 -15.44
N GLU A 81 -7.24 -2.01 -14.79
CA GLU A 81 -6.32 -2.77 -13.96
C GLU A 81 -7.05 -3.38 -12.75
N VAL A 82 -6.75 -4.65 -12.45
CA VAL A 82 -7.23 -5.31 -11.23
C VAL A 82 -6.47 -4.76 -10.03
N LEU A 83 -7.19 -4.18 -9.07
CA LEU A 83 -6.59 -3.64 -7.85
C LEU A 83 -6.10 -4.76 -6.93
N THR A 84 -4.79 -4.97 -6.89
CA THR A 84 -4.11 -5.85 -5.93
C THR A 84 -3.86 -5.13 -4.60
N ALA A 85 -3.48 -5.88 -3.56
CA ALA A 85 -3.10 -5.28 -2.27
C ALA A 85 -1.96 -4.24 -2.40
N GLY A 86 -0.96 -4.54 -3.24
CA GLY A 86 0.14 -3.61 -3.51
C GLY A 86 -0.34 -2.33 -4.20
N ARG A 87 -1.25 -2.45 -5.17
CA ARG A 87 -1.81 -1.30 -5.87
C ARG A 87 -2.65 -0.42 -4.94
N ILE A 88 -3.47 -1.03 -4.09
CA ILE A 88 -4.25 -0.31 -3.09
C ILE A 88 -3.34 0.42 -2.10
N SER A 89 -2.26 -0.23 -1.63
CA SER A 89 -1.27 0.37 -0.73
C SER A 89 -0.57 1.59 -1.35
N LEU A 90 -0.16 1.48 -2.62
CA LEU A 90 0.46 2.57 -3.37
C LEU A 90 -0.49 3.76 -3.52
N LEU A 91 -1.75 3.52 -3.92
CA LEU A 91 -2.75 4.56 -4.09
C LEU A 91 -3.08 5.24 -2.75
N GLY A 92 -3.23 4.47 -1.67
CA GLY A 92 -3.42 5.00 -0.33
C GLY A 92 -2.23 5.85 0.14
N SER A 93 -1.00 5.38 -0.10
CA SER A 93 0.23 6.12 0.22
C SER A 93 0.37 7.43 -0.58
N ALA A 94 -0.22 7.49 -1.78
CA ALA A 94 -0.32 8.70 -2.58
C ALA A 94 -1.45 9.65 -2.14
N GLY A 95 -2.22 9.29 -1.10
CA GLY A 95 -3.26 10.12 -0.50
C GLY A 95 -4.68 9.92 -1.06
N TYR A 96 -4.92 8.89 -1.89
CA TYR A 96 -6.26 8.61 -2.42
C TYR A 96 -7.12 7.84 -1.41
N GLY A 97 -8.14 8.48 -0.86
CA GLY A 97 -9.08 7.86 0.09
C GLY A 97 -10.26 7.11 -0.56
N ALA A 98 -10.52 7.36 -1.84
CA ALA A 98 -11.56 6.68 -2.62
C ALA A 98 -11.15 6.61 -4.09
N LEU A 99 -11.67 5.61 -4.81
CA LEU A 99 -11.36 5.36 -6.21
C LEU A 99 -12.65 5.13 -7.01
N SER A 100 -12.65 5.57 -8.27
CA SER A 100 -13.67 5.16 -9.23
C SER A 100 -13.29 3.79 -9.78
N VAL A 101 -14.21 2.83 -9.67
CA VAL A 101 -14.00 1.44 -10.13
C VAL A 101 -15.14 0.97 -11.03
N GLY A 102 -14.86 -0.03 -11.85
CA GLY A 102 -15.89 -0.69 -12.65
C GLY A 102 -16.95 -1.35 -11.75
N ARG A 103 -18.22 -1.29 -12.18
CA ARG A 103 -19.29 -2.04 -11.51
C ARG A 103 -19.09 -3.53 -11.74
N ARG A 104 -19.41 -4.34 -10.72
CA ARG A 104 -19.45 -5.80 -10.88
C ARG A 104 -20.51 -6.19 -11.92
N PRO A 105 -20.18 -7.01 -12.93
CA PRO A 105 -21.17 -7.55 -13.85
C PRO A 105 -22.26 -8.31 -13.09
N ALA A 106 -23.51 -8.22 -13.53
CA ALA A 106 -24.61 -9.01 -12.99
C ALA A 106 -25.00 -10.10 -13.99
N VAL A 107 -25.10 -11.35 -13.52
CA VAL A 107 -25.38 -12.52 -14.35
C VAL A 107 -26.63 -13.23 -13.83
N GLY A 108 -27.66 -13.34 -14.67
CA GLY A 108 -28.86 -14.12 -14.39
C GLY A 108 -28.66 -15.58 -14.80
N LEU A 109 -29.03 -16.51 -13.93
CA LEU A 109 -28.91 -17.95 -14.13
C LEU A 109 -30.31 -18.57 -14.08
N LEU A 110 -30.71 -19.16 -15.20
CA LEU A 110 -31.99 -19.84 -15.38
C LEU A 110 -31.73 -21.29 -15.80
N ALA A 111 -32.58 -22.19 -15.33
CA ALA A 111 -32.59 -23.58 -15.74
C ALA A 111 -33.97 -23.91 -16.29
N THR A 112 -33.98 -24.63 -17.40
CA THR A 112 -35.18 -25.01 -18.11
C THR A 112 -35.12 -26.52 -18.34
N GLY A 113 -36.20 -27.20 -17.98
CA GLY A 113 -36.31 -28.65 -18.14
C GLY A 113 -37.45 -29.15 -17.28
N SER A 114 -38.40 -29.87 -17.88
CA SER A 114 -39.52 -30.46 -17.14
C SER A 114 -39.07 -31.57 -16.19
N GLU A 115 -37.89 -32.12 -16.43
CA GLU A 115 -37.20 -33.10 -15.61
C GLU A 115 -36.55 -32.48 -14.36
N LEU A 116 -36.37 -31.16 -14.31
CA LEU A 116 -35.59 -30.50 -13.26
C LEU A 116 -36.43 -30.21 -12.01
N LYS A 117 -35.85 -30.48 -10.83
CA LYS A 117 -36.40 -30.17 -9.51
C LYS A 117 -35.39 -29.45 -8.63
N GLU A 118 -35.88 -28.62 -7.71
CA GLU A 118 -35.02 -27.96 -6.72
C GLU A 118 -34.57 -28.96 -5.64
N ALA A 119 -33.38 -28.73 -5.09
CA ALA A 119 -32.88 -29.54 -3.98
C ALA A 119 -33.84 -29.50 -2.78
N GLY A 120 -34.12 -30.66 -2.18
CA GLY A 120 -35.05 -30.81 -1.07
C GLY A 120 -36.50 -31.08 -1.48
N GLN A 121 -36.83 -31.00 -2.76
CA GLN A 121 -38.13 -31.47 -3.28
C GLN A 121 -38.11 -32.98 -3.52
N THR A 122 -39.25 -33.66 -3.40
CA THR A 122 -39.34 -35.08 -3.76
C THR A 122 -39.26 -35.26 -5.28
N LEU A 123 -38.42 -36.18 -5.75
CA LEU A 123 -38.33 -36.56 -7.16
C LEU A 123 -39.43 -37.55 -7.55
N SER A 124 -40.00 -37.36 -8.73
CA SER A 124 -40.81 -38.37 -9.43
C SER A 124 -39.95 -39.14 -10.45
N PRO A 125 -40.40 -40.31 -10.95
CA PRO A 125 -39.68 -41.02 -12.02
C PRO A 125 -39.39 -40.11 -13.21
N GLY A 126 -38.15 -40.10 -13.68
CA GLY A 126 -37.69 -39.24 -14.78
C GLY A 126 -37.28 -37.82 -14.37
N GLN A 127 -37.41 -37.44 -13.09
CA GLN A 127 -36.92 -36.17 -12.58
C GLN A 127 -35.53 -36.28 -11.96
N ILE A 128 -34.76 -35.20 -12.06
CA ILE A 128 -33.44 -35.05 -11.47
C ILE A 128 -33.33 -33.69 -10.78
N TYR A 129 -32.40 -33.56 -9.83
CA TYR A 129 -32.14 -32.28 -9.20
C TYR A 129 -31.34 -31.36 -10.12
N GLU A 130 -31.74 -30.10 -10.18
CA GLU A 130 -30.99 -29.07 -10.86
C GLU A 130 -29.78 -28.66 -10.01
N SER A 131 -28.58 -28.76 -10.59
CA SER A 131 -27.31 -28.50 -9.89
C SER A 131 -26.36 -27.55 -10.63
N ASN A 132 -26.69 -27.22 -11.88
CA ASN A 132 -25.86 -26.36 -12.71
C ASN A 132 -25.95 -24.90 -12.27
N ARG A 133 -27.15 -24.36 -11.99
CA ARG A 133 -27.25 -22.97 -11.49
C ARG A 133 -26.51 -22.78 -10.17
N LEU A 134 -26.52 -23.80 -9.30
CA LEU A 134 -25.77 -23.77 -8.03
C LEU A 134 -24.26 -23.64 -8.29
N SER A 135 -23.70 -24.51 -9.12
CA SER A 135 -22.27 -24.50 -9.45
C SER A 135 -21.86 -23.23 -10.20
N LEU A 136 -22.66 -22.80 -11.18
CA LEU A 136 -22.43 -21.59 -11.95
C LEU A 136 -22.51 -20.33 -11.08
N ALA A 137 -23.44 -20.26 -10.12
CA ALA A 137 -23.55 -19.12 -9.21
C ALA A 137 -22.27 -18.95 -8.37
N ILE A 138 -21.63 -20.04 -7.96
CA ILE A 138 -20.35 -20.00 -7.25
C ILE A 138 -19.23 -19.51 -8.17
N LEU A 139 -19.14 -20.06 -9.39
CA LEU A 139 -18.11 -19.66 -10.37
C LEU A 139 -18.23 -18.19 -10.78
N VAL A 140 -19.44 -17.69 -11.02
CA VAL A 140 -19.72 -16.28 -11.32
C VAL A 140 -19.22 -15.37 -10.18
N ARG A 141 -19.49 -15.73 -8.91
CA ARG A 141 -19.01 -14.96 -7.77
C ARG A 141 -17.49 -15.00 -7.64
N ARG A 142 -16.86 -16.15 -7.88
CA ARG A 142 -15.39 -16.30 -7.90
C ARG A 142 -14.74 -15.46 -9.00
N ALA A 143 -15.41 -15.30 -10.14
CA ALA A 143 -14.97 -14.41 -11.22
C ALA A 143 -15.21 -12.91 -10.92
N GLY A 144 -15.74 -12.55 -9.75
CA GLY A 144 -15.94 -11.17 -9.31
C GLY A 144 -17.28 -10.55 -9.72
N ALA A 145 -18.19 -11.33 -10.30
CA ALA A 145 -19.52 -10.88 -10.71
C ALA A 145 -20.60 -11.19 -9.65
N VAL A 146 -21.80 -10.62 -9.83
CA VAL A 146 -22.98 -10.86 -8.98
C VAL A 146 -23.88 -11.89 -9.67
N ALA A 147 -24.04 -13.06 -9.06
CA ALA A 147 -24.94 -14.10 -9.54
C ALA A 147 -26.37 -13.91 -9.01
N ARG A 148 -27.36 -13.99 -9.90
CA ARG A 148 -28.80 -14.03 -9.58
C ARG A 148 -29.40 -15.32 -10.10
N VAL A 149 -29.87 -16.18 -9.20
CA VAL A 149 -30.48 -17.47 -9.52
C VAL A 149 -31.99 -17.28 -9.58
N PHE A 150 -32.61 -17.71 -10.67
CA PHE A 150 -34.05 -17.70 -10.91
C PHE A 150 -34.55 -19.11 -11.12
#